data_AF-A0A0F9MVV2-F1
#
_entry.id   AF-A0A0F9MVV2-F1
#
_cell.length_a   1.000
_cell.length_b   1.000
_cell.length_c   1.000
_cell.angle_alpha   90.00
_cell.angle_beta   90.00
_cell.angle_gamma   90.00
#
_symmetry.space_group_name_H-M   'P 1'
#
loop_
_entity.id
_entity.type
_entity.pdbx_description
1 polymer ?
#
loop_
_entity_poly.entity_id
_entity_poly.type
_entity_poly.pdbx_seq_one_letter_code
_entity_poly.pdbx_strand_id
1 'polypeptide(L)'
;MAKLTAAEFQEKHARRLSAAVEDVRKGIDRVTVNPCELAAAKQEKMLTNLTAAVNDGRWAAGLKRVTLEEWKDKAKNVGAGRISSGINAAKSKVIAFAEQLLPHIDAGTSKLKTMPDITLEDNIARMTSFVRHMAEFKRTK
;
A
#
# COMPACT_ATOMS: atom_id res chain seq x y z
N MET A 1 14.21 26.82 25.71
CA MET A 1 14.75 26.83 24.33
C MET A 1 15.31 25.46 24.01
N ALA A 2 15.07 24.91 22.81
CA ALA A 2 15.72 23.68 22.39
C ALA A 2 17.25 23.93 22.34
N LYS A 3 18.03 23.09 23.03
CA LYS A 3 19.49 23.26 23.15
C LYS A 3 20.28 22.73 21.94
N LEU A 4 19.60 22.30 20.88
CA LEU A 4 20.18 21.69 19.69
C LEU A 4 19.58 22.33 18.44
N THR A 5 20.39 22.45 17.39
CA THR A 5 19.94 22.73 16.03
C THR A 5 19.27 21.51 15.41
N ALA A 6 18.54 21.72 14.31
CA ALA A 6 17.92 20.62 13.56
C ALA A 6 18.95 19.62 13.00
N ALA A 7 20.12 20.11 12.59
CA ALA A 7 21.21 19.26 12.10
C ALA A 7 21.79 18.38 13.21
N GLU A 8 22.07 18.97 14.39
CA GLU A 8 22.55 18.21 15.56
C GLU A 8 21.51 17.19 16.06
N PHE A 9 20.23 17.51 15.95
CA PHE A 9 19.15 16.58 16.25
C PHE A 9 19.15 15.39 15.28
N GLN A 10 19.23 15.66 13.96
CA GLN A 10 19.22 14.62 12.94
C GLN A 10 20.47 13.72 13.04
N GLU A 11 21.65 14.28 13.25
CA GLU A 11 22.90 13.52 13.45
C GLU A 11 22.75 12.55 14.62
N LYS A 12 22.36 13.08 15.79
CA LYS A 12 22.24 12.28 17.00
C LYS A 12 21.22 11.17 16.85
N HIS A 13 20.09 11.46 16.20
CA HIS A 13 19.05 10.48 15.92
C HIS A 13 19.56 9.38 14.97
N ALA A 14 20.18 9.75 13.85
CA ALA A 14 20.68 8.80 12.85
C ALA A 14 21.77 7.90 13.42
N ARG A 15 22.75 8.47 14.15
CA ARG A 15 23.83 7.71 14.78
C ARG A 15 23.29 6.70 15.79
N ARG A 16 22.38 7.12 16.67
CA ARG A 16 21.82 6.24 17.71
C ARG A 16 20.93 5.15 17.13
N LEU A 17 20.08 5.48 16.16
CA LEU A 17 19.19 4.49 15.56
C LEU A 17 19.98 3.44 14.76
N SER A 18 21.01 3.88 14.02
CA SER A 18 21.88 2.96 13.27
C SER A 18 22.63 1.99 14.19
N ALA A 19 23.09 2.47 15.35
CA ALA A 19 23.76 1.62 16.33
C ALA A 19 22.81 0.63 17.04
N ALA A 20 21.50 0.92 17.07
CA ALA A 20 20.50 0.14 17.79
C ALA A 20 19.83 -0.96 16.94
N VAL A 21 20.27 -1.21 15.69
CA VAL A 21 19.60 -2.16 14.77
C VAL A 21 19.46 -3.56 15.37
N GLU A 22 20.46 -4.07 16.08
CA GLU A 22 20.39 -5.39 16.73
C GLU A 22 19.40 -5.42 17.90
N ASP A 23 19.32 -4.35 18.69
CA ASP A 23 18.34 -4.26 19.77
C ASP A 23 16.91 -4.17 19.21
N VAL A 24 16.73 -3.50 18.06
CA VAL A 24 15.46 -3.50 17.33
C VAL A 24 15.09 -4.91 16.87
N ARG A 25 16.03 -5.67 16.29
CA ARG A 25 15.80 -7.07 15.88
C ARG A 25 15.37 -7.92 17.07
N LYS A 26 16.12 -7.90 18.18
CA LYS A 26 15.77 -8.60 19.41
C LYS A 26 14.41 -8.17 19.97
N GLY A 27 14.07 -6.89 19.85
CA GLY A 27 12.77 -6.36 20.26
C GLY A 27 11.63 -6.96 19.43
N ILE A 28 11.81 -7.08 18.12
CA ILE A 28 10.87 -7.74 17.21
C ILE A 28 10.73 -9.22 17.56
N ASP A 29 11.83 -9.92 17.82
CA ASP A 29 11.82 -11.36 18.17
C ASP A 29 11.10 -11.65 19.49
N ARG A 30 10.96 -10.64 20.37
CA ARG A 30 10.23 -10.73 21.64
C ARG A 30 8.72 -10.49 21.50
N VAL A 31 8.24 -10.10 20.31
CA VAL A 31 6.80 -9.89 20.08
C VAL A 31 6.08 -11.23 20.10
N THR A 32 5.23 -11.46 21.10
CA THR A 32 4.51 -12.73 21.29
C THR A 32 3.08 -12.72 20.73
N VAL A 33 2.57 -11.57 20.31
CA VAL A 33 1.21 -11.40 19.80
C VAL A 33 1.27 -10.77 18.42
N ASN A 34 0.44 -11.24 17.48
CA ASN A 34 0.38 -10.71 16.13
C ASN A 34 -0.07 -9.23 16.14
N PRO A 35 0.82 -8.26 15.83
CA PRO A 35 0.46 -6.85 15.90
C PRO A 35 -0.57 -6.46 14.82
N CYS A 36 -0.65 -7.19 13.71
CA CYS A 36 -1.64 -6.93 12.66
C CYS A 36 -3.06 -7.28 13.10
N GLU A 37 -3.24 -8.32 13.91
CA GLU A 37 -4.55 -8.67 14.48
C GLU A 37 -5.00 -7.65 15.52
N LEU A 38 -4.07 -7.21 16.38
CA LEU A 38 -4.33 -6.13 17.34
C LEU A 38 -4.72 -4.83 16.64
N ALA A 39 -4.05 -4.49 15.52
CA ALA A 39 -4.39 -3.33 14.72
C ALA A 39 -5.77 -3.47 14.07
N ALA A 40 -6.09 -4.63 13.50
CA ALA A 40 -7.40 -4.91 12.90
C ALA A 40 -8.54 -4.77 13.92
N ALA A 41 -8.33 -5.23 15.16
CA ALA A 41 -9.28 -5.06 16.25
C ALA A 41 -9.55 -3.59 16.64
N LYS A 42 -8.73 -2.63 16.15
CA LYS A 42 -8.88 -1.19 16.38
C LYS A 42 -9.32 -0.43 15.12
N GLN A 43 -9.97 -1.11 14.16
CA GLN A 43 -10.46 -0.50 12.92
C GLN A 43 -11.33 0.75 13.14
N GLU A 44 -12.19 0.77 14.17
CA GLU A 44 -13.05 1.92 14.47
C GLU A 44 -12.21 3.14 14.87
N LYS A 45 -11.22 2.94 15.74
CA LYS A 45 -10.26 3.99 16.12
C LYS A 45 -9.53 4.55 14.90
N MET A 46 -9.14 3.70 13.93
CA MET A 46 -8.51 4.16 12.70
C MET A 46 -9.48 5.03 11.87
N LEU A 47 -10.71 4.56 11.66
CA LEU A 47 -11.72 5.29 10.88
C LEU A 47 -12.03 6.66 11.49
N THR A 48 -12.36 6.71 12.79
CA THR A 48 -12.67 7.96 13.49
C THR A 48 -11.56 8.99 13.37
N ASN A 49 -10.30 8.58 13.62
CA ASN A 49 -9.17 9.51 13.60
C ASN A 49 -8.78 9.92 12.17
N LEU A 50 -8.91 9.03 11.19
CA LEU A 50 -8.68 9.37 9.79
C LEU A 50 -9.72 10.38 9.30
N THR A 51 -11.00 10.14 9.57
CA THR A 51 -12.09 11.07 9.23
C THR A 51 -11.85 12.43 9.86
N ALA A 52 -11.47 12.49 11.14
CA ALA A 52 -11.13 13.75 11.80
C ALA A 52 -9.96 14.48 11.11
N ALA A 53 -8.88 13.77 10.79
CA ALA A 53 -7.70 14.34 10.13
C ALA A 53 -7.95 14.80 8.69
N VAL A 54 -8.91 14.18 8.00
CA VAL A 54 -9.38 14.63 6.69
C VAL A 54 -10.24 15.89 6.85
N ASN A 55 -11.21 15.86 7.77
CA ASN A 55 -12.16 16.96 7.98
C ASN A 55 -11.49 18.25 8.46
N ASP A 56 -10.48 18.15 9.33
CA ASP A 56 -9.74 19.32 9.79
C ASP A 56 -8.55 19.72 8.90
N GLY A 57 -8.38 19.04 7.76
CA GLY A 57 -7.41 19.39 6.73
C GLY A 57 -5.96 18.99 7.02
N ARG A 58 -5.64 18.42 8.19
CA ARG A 58 -4.26 18.01 8.53
C ARG A 58 -3.70 16.98 7.54
N TRP A 59 -4.55 16.08 7.06
CA TRP A 59 -4.16 15.10 6.04
C TRP A 59 -3.75 15.78 4.73
N ALA A 60 -4.59 16.67 4.20
CA ALA A 60 -4.33 17.37 2.94
C ALA A 60 -3.12 18.30 3.04
N ALA A 61 -2.99 19.04 4.14
CA ALA A 61 -1.81 19.85 4.42
C ALA A 61 -0.53 19.00 4.47
N GLY A 62 -0.63 17.77 4.98
CA GLY A 62 0.50 16.83 5.01
C GLY A 62 0.99 16.40 3.64
N LEU A 63 0.07 16.08 2.72
CA LEU A 63 0.43 15.73 1.35
C LEU A 63 1.04 16.92 0.59
N LYS A 64 0.52 18.13 0.81
CA LYS A 64 0.99 19.35 0.14
C LYS A 64 2.36 19.84 0.61
N ARG A 65 2.92 19.29 1.68
CA ARG A 65 4.29 19.63 2.14
C ARG A 65 5.38 19.13 1.21
N VAL A 66 5.12 18.09 0.41
CA VAL A 66 6.09 17.49 -0.51
C VAL A 66 5.86 18.07 -1.90
N THR A 67 6.90 18.65 -2.51
CA THR A 67 6.80 19.16 -3.88
C THR A 67 6.86 18.04 -4.92
N LEU A 68 6.44 18.31 -6.15
CA LEU A 68 6.55 17.34 -7.24
C LEU A 68 8.01 16.95 -7.51
N GLU A 69 8.93 17.90 -7.39
CA GLU A 69 10.36 17.72 -7.59
C GLU A 69 10.96 16.82 -6.51
N GLU A 70 10.66 17.08 -5.25
CA GLU A 70 11.09 16.24 -4.13
C GLU A 70 10.53 14.82 -4.27
N TRP A 71 9.24 14.70 -4.61
CA TRP A 71 8.63 13.40 -4.84
C TRP A 71 9.31 12.64 -5.98
N LYS A 72 9.58 13.30 -7.12
CA LYS A 72 10.27 12.69 -8.27
C LYS A 72 11.68 12.22 -7.90
N ASP A 73 12.45 13.06 -7.20
CA ASP A 73 13.79 12.70 -6.72
C ASP A 73 13.75 11.45 -5.84
N LYS A 74 12.93 11.45 -4.78
CA LYS A 74 12.87 10.32 -3.84
C LYS A 74 12.29 9.06 -4.47
N ALA A 75 11.24 9.18 -5.28
CA ALA A 75 10.64 8.04 -5.96
C ALA A 75 11.63 7.40 -6.95
N LYS A 76 12.32 8.20 -7.77
CA LYS A 76 13.25 7.71 -8.79
C LYS A 76 14.57 7.23 -8.19
N ASN A 77 15.21 8.03 -7.34
CA ASN A 77 16.59 7.80 -6.94
C ASN A 77 16.71 6.94 -5.66
N VAL A 78 15.64 6.80 -4.87
CA VAL A 78 15.63 5.95 -3.67
C VAL A 78 14.61 4.82 -3.80
N GLY A 79 13.36 5.14 -4.16
CA GLY A 79 12.27 4.16 -4.26
C GLY A 79 12.54 3.10 -5.33
N ALA A 80 12.84 3.52 -6.57
CA ALA A 80 13.03 2.60 -7.68
C ALA A 80 14.17 1.60 -7.45
N GLY A 81 15.26 2.03 -6.81
CA GLY A 81 16.40 1.16 -6.45
C GLY A 81 16.03 0.02 -5.49
N ARG A 82 14.93 0.15 -4.73
CA ARG A 82 14.46 -0.88 -3.79
C ARG A 82 13.45 -1.86 -4.41
N ILE A 83 12.93 -1.57 -5.61
CA ILE A 83 11.87 -2.38 -6.25
C ILE A 83 12.32 -3.82 -6.47
N SER A 84 13.52 -4.04 -7.05
CA SER A 84 14.01 -5.38 -7.37
C SER A 84 14.11 -6.29 -6.13
N SER A 85 14.67 -5.78 -5.03
CA SER A 85 14.73 -6.52 -3.77
C SER A 85 13.33 -6.78 -3.21
N GLY A 86 12.47 -5.76 -3.21
CA GLY A 86 11.10 -5.87 -2.70
C GLY A 86 10.24 -6.88 -3.47
N ILE A 87 10.27 -6.87 -4.81
CA ILE A 87 9.45 -7.78 -5.63
C ILE A 87 9.92 -9.23 -5.50
N ASN A 88 11.24 -9.45 -5.44
CA ASN A 88 11.80 -10.79 -5.24
C ASN A 88 11.46 -11.34 -3.85
N ALA A 89 11.56 -10.51 -2.81
CA ALA A 89 11.16 -10.91 -1.45
C ALA A 89 9.65 -11.17 -1.33
N ALA A 90 8.82 -10.45 -2.11
CA ALA A 90 7.37 -10.60 -2.11
C ALA A 90 6.84 -11.66 -3.10
N LYS A 91 7.71 -12.40 -3.80
CA LYS A 91 7.35 -13.32 -4.89
C LYS A 91 6.20 -14.27 -4.51
N SER A 92 6.29 -14.95 -3.37
CA SER A 92 5.25 -15.89 -2.92
C SER A 92 3.89 -15.23 -2.70
N LYS A 93 3.88 -14.01 -2.12
CA LYS A 93 2.65 -13.24 -1.90
C LYS A 93 1.98 -12.82 -3.21
N VAL A 94 2.77 -12.51 -4.23
CA VAL A 94 2.28 -12.14 -5.57
C VAL A 94 1.74 -13.37 -6.30
N ILE A 95 2.43 -14.51 -6.22
CA ILE A 95 1.93 -15.78 -6.78
C ILE A 95 0.59 -16.15 -6.15
N ALA A 96 0.50 -16.16 -4.81
CA ALA A 96 -0.76 -16.48 -4.11
C ALA A 96 -1.92 -15.52 -4.44
N PHE A 97 -1.61 -14.26 -4.76
CA PHE A 97 -2.61 -13.32 -5.25
C PHE A 97 -3.06 -13.66 -6.67
N ALA A 98 -2.12 -13.94 -7.57
CA ALA A 98 -2.38 -14.28 -8.96
C ALA A 98 -3.17 -15.60 -9.09
N GLU A 99 -2.89 -16.58 -8.25
CA GLU A 99 -3.64 -17.85 -8.19
C GLU A 99 -5.14 -17.66 -7.93
N GLN A 100 -5.54 -16.57 -7.24
CA GLN A 100 -6.96 -16.23 -7.05
C GLN A 100 -7.47 -15.27 -8.13
N LEU A 101 -6.65 -14.29 -8.52
CA LEU A 101 -7.06 -13.25 -9.48
C LEU A 101 -7.26 -13.81 -10.89
N LEU A 102 -6.34 -14.64 -11.37
CA LEU A 102 -6.36 -15.11 -12.76
C LEU A 102 -7.60 -15.96 -13.08
N PRO A 103 -8.03 -16.93 -12.24
CA PRO A 103 -9.29 -17.64 -12.47
C PRO A 103 -10.52 -16.72 -12.46
N HIS A 104 -10.52 -15.67 -11.64
CA HIS A 104 -11.59 -14.67 -11.65
C HIS A 104 -11.61 -13.90 -12.97
N ILE A 105 -10.46 -13.48 -13.49
CA ILE A 105 -10.35 -12.85 -14.81
C ILE A 105 -10.83 -13.80 -15.92
N ASP A 106 -10.46 -15.08 -15.85
CA ASP A 106 -10.85 -16.08 -16.84
C ASP A 106 -12.37 -16.31 -16.85
N ALA A 107 -13.00 -16.36 -15.68
CA ALA A 107 -14.46 -16.44 -15.56
C ALA A 107 -15.16 -15.21 -16.19
N GLY A 108 -14.66 -14.01 -15.88
CA GLY A 108 -15.18 -12.77 -16.45
C GLY A 108 -15.03 -12.73 -17.97
N THR A 109 -13.85 -13.09 -18.48
CA THR A 109 -13.56 -13.12 -19.91
C THR A 109 -14.38 -14.18 -20.64
N SER A 110 -14.60 -15.34 -20.03
CA SER A 110 -15.46 -16.40 -20.59
C SER A 110 -16.91 -15.93 -20.74
N LYS A 111 -17.43 -15.15 -19.79
CA LYS A 111 -18.74 -14.49 -19.91
C LYS A 111 -18.77 -13.50 -21.08
N LEU A 112 -17.74 -12.66 -21.22
CA LEU A 112 -17.68 -11.71 -22.34
C LEU A 112 -17.72 -12.41 -23.70
N LYS A 113 -17.05 -13.55 -23.86
CA LYS A 113 -17.06 -14.31 -25.14
C LYS A 113 -18.47 -14.72 -25.60
N THR A 114 -19.45 -14.75 -24.70
CA THR A 114 -20.86 -15.06 -25.02
C THR A 114 -21.71 -13.83 -25.34
N MET A 115 -21.18 -12.62 -25.09
CA MET A 115 -21.87 -11.36 -25.36
C MET A 115 -21.67 -10.93 -26.82
N PRO A 116 -22.66 -10.26 -27.44
CA PRO A 116 -22.46 -9.60 -28.73
C PRO A 116 -21.28 -8.60 -28.69
N ASP A 117 -20.68 -8.31 -29.84
CA ASP A 117 -19.57 -7.36 -30.01
C ASP A 117 -19.64 -6.56 -31.33
N ILE A 118 -20.81 -6.57 -31.98
CA ILE A 118 -21.01 -6.04 -33.33
C ILE A 118 -21.11 -4.51 -33.33
N THR A 119 -21.76 -3.94 -32.32
CA THR A 119 -22.02 -2.50 -32.23
C THR A 119 -21.19 -1.82 -31.15
N LEU A 120 -21.19 -0.48 -31.15
CA LEU A 120 -20.59 0.29 -30.07
C LEU A 120 -21.26 -0.03 -28.71
N GLU A 121 -22.58 -0.15 -28.69
CA GLU A 121 -23.34 -0.47 -27.47
C GLU A 121 -22.99 -1.87 -26.94
N ASP A 122 -22.79 -2.84 -27.82
CA ASP A 122 -22.33 -4.17 -27.44
C ASP A 122 -20.96 -4.10 -26.76
N ASN A 123 -20.03 -3.32 -27.32
CA ASN A 123 -18.70 -3.12 -26.75
C ASN A 123 -18.73 -2.39 -25.40
N ILE A 124 -19.61 -1.40 -25.23
CA ILE A 124 -19.85 -0.73 -23.94
C ILE A 124 -20.41 -1.72 -22.92
N ALA A 125 -21.37 -2.56 -23.32
CA ALA A 125 -21.96 -3.59 -22.46
C ALA A 125 -20.90 -4.61 -21.99
N ARG A 126 -20.02 -5.07 -22.89
CA ARG A 126 -18.90 -5.97 -22.54
C ARG A 126 -17.95 -5.34 -21.52
N MET A 127 -17.51 -4.12 -21.79
CA MET A 127 -16.57 -3.40 -20.93
C MET A 127 -17.17 -3.17 -19.52
N THR A 128 -18.41 -2.69 -19.45
CA THR A 128 -19.09 -2.47 -18.16
C THR A 128 -19.36 -3.78 -17.41
N SER A 129 -19.70 -4.86 -18.12
CA SER A 129 -19.86 -6.21 -17.55
C SER A 129 -18.56 -6.71 -16.90
N PHE A 130 -17.42 -6.56 -17.58
CA PHE A 130 -16.13 -6.97 -17.04
C PHE A 130 -15.69 -6.13 -15.84
N VAL A 131 -15.90 -4.81 -15.90
CA VAL A 131 -15.59 -3.91 -14.76
C VAL A 131 -16.39 -4.30 -13.52
N ARG A 132 -17.69 -4.58 -13.68
CA ARG A 132 -18.54 -5.05 -12.57
C ARG A 132 -18.07 -6.39 -12.03
N HIS A 133 -17.77 -7.34 -12.92
CA HIS A 133 -17.21 -8.64 -12.54
C HIS A 133 -15.91 -8.48 -11.73
N MET A 134 -14.97 -7.66 -12.19
CA MET A 134 -13.71 -7.43 -11.47
C MET A 134 -13.92 -6.73 -10.12
N ALA A 135 -14.94 -5.88 -9.97
CA ALA A 135 -15.28 -5.24 -8.69
C ALA A 135 -15.79 -6.24 -7.63
N GLU A 136 -16.28 -7.40 -8.04
CA GLU A 136 -16.70 -8.47 -7.13
C GLU A 136 -15.52 -9.31 -6.60
N PHE A 137 -14.32 -9.16 -7.17
CA PHE A 137 -13.14 -9.89 -6.72
C PHE A 137 -12.81 -9.57 -5.26
N LYS A 138 -12.81 -10.60 -4.42
CA LYS A 138 -12.39 -10.51 -3.02
C LYS A 138 -11.36 -11.59 -2.75
N ARG A 139 -10.14 -11.17 -2.41
CA ARG A 139 -9.08 -12.09 -2.00
C ARG A 139 -9.48 -12.77 -0.69
N THR A 140 -9.42 -14.09 -0.68
CA THR A 140 -9.51 -14.90 0.55
C THR A 140 -8.12 -15.01 1.20
N LYS A 141 -8.08 -15.04 2.53
CA LYS A 141 -6.86 -14.92 3.36
C LYS A 141 -5.71 -15.79 2.84
#